data_AF-R9N4E9-F1
#
_entry.id   AF-R9N4E9-F1
#
_cell.length_a   1.000
_cell.length_b   1.000
_cell.length_c   1.000
_cell.angle_alpha   90.00
_cell.angle_beta   90.00
_cell.angle_gamma   90.00
#
_symmetry.space_group_name_H-M   'P 1'
#
loop_
_entity.id
_entity.type
_entity.pdbx_description
1 polymer ?
#
loop_
_entity_poly.entity_id
_entity_poly.type
_entity_poly.pdbx_seq_one_letter_code
_entity_poly.pdbx_strand_id
1 'polypeptide(L)'
;MAVNETIVTGRKFRKCIDAATKAWQRISFWTKSSDVEFEDGKNAETKLGAIDGITDSLEDTSSRMAASAKAVSTLNNNLGGCQLVQEGNDFYIVGADSVRKKLGSALYHLGKTKANIQTGKPSATSTTFNVSAISGYQNFTIDNFIASASGYGLCVAGAGYYASVSKSYNASTGVLTINTPATYFAQINGYTMLLGIDVYLCTGDILKL
;
A
#
# COMPACT_ATOMS: atom_id res chain seq x y z
N MET A 1 -44.03 -5.72 -55.94
CA MET A 1 -44.96 -5.50 -54.81
C MET A 1 -44.16 -5.76 -53.54
N ALA A 2 -44.11 -4.84 -52.58
CA ALA A 2 -43.38 -5.07 -51.33
C ALA A 2 -44.07 -6.19 -50.53
N VAL A 3 -43.27 -7.11 -49.98
CA VAL A 3 -43.76 -8.26 -49.22
C VAL A 3 -44.23 -7.79 -47.84
N ASN A 4 -45.38 -8.28 -47.39
CA ASN A 4 -45.92 -8.01 -46.05
C ASN A 4 -45.58 -9.19 -45.13
N GLU A 5 -44.55 -9.05 -44.29
CA GLU A 5 -44.02 -10.14 -43.46
C GLU A 5 -43.81 -9.73 -42.00
N THR A 6 -43.71 -10.74 -41.12
CA THR A 6 -43.51 -10.55 -39.68
C THR A 6 -42.38 -11.45 -39.19
N ILE A 7 -41.31 -10.84 -38.66
CA ILE A 7 -40.11 -11.54 -38.17
C ILE A 7 -40.37 -12.11 -36.77
N VAL A 8 -40.02 -13.37 -36.52
CA VAL A 8 -40.17 -13.98 -35.18
C VAL A 8 -38.95 -14.77 -34.72
N THR A 9 -38.50 -14.50 -33.49
CA THR A 9 -37.30 -15.07 -32.84
C THR A 9 -37.66 -15.98 -31.65
N GLY A 10 -36.72 -16.82 -31.19
CA GLY A 10 -36.89 -17.66 -29.97
C GLY A 10 -37.92 -18.80 -30.08
N ARG A 11 -38.48 -19.04 -31.26
CA ARG A 11 -39.46 -20.11 -31.49
C ARG A 11 -38.78 -21.47 -31.38
N LYS A 12 -39.27 -22.26 -30.42
CA LYS A 12 -38.97 -23.68 -30.29
C LYS A 12 -40.23 -24.46 -30.64
N PHE A 13 -40.10 -25.34 -31.62
CA PHE A 13 -41.19 -26.24 -31.98
C PHE A 13 -40.84 -27.65 -31.53
N ARG A 14 -41.87 -28.40 -31.15
CA ARG A 14 -41.74 -29.83 -30.86
C ARG A 14 -42.53 -30.59 -31.91
N LYS A 15 -41.89 -31.55 -32.56
CA LYS A 15 -42.57 -32.53 -33.41
C LYS A 15 -42.63 -33.84 -32.65
N CYS A 16 -43.83 -34.40 -32.49
CA CYS A 16 -43.98 -35.73 -31.91
C CYS A 16 -43.35 -36.72 -32.89
N ILE A 17 -42.40 -37.52 -32.42
CA ILE A 17 -41.77 -38.58 -33.22
C ILE A 17 -42.35 -39.95 -32.88
N ASP A 18 -42.83 -40.13 -31.64
CA ASP A 18 -43.63 -41.29 -31.23
C ASP A 18 -44.54 -40.90 -30.06
N ALA A 19 -45.85 -41.02 -30.28
CA ALA A 19 -46.86 -40.63 -29.30
C ALA A 19 -46.99 -41.64 -28.15
N ALA A 20 -46.73 -42.93 -28.40
CA ALA A 20 -46.87 -43.99 -27.40
C ALA A 20 -45.79 -43.87 -26.32
N THR A 21 -44.57 -43.53 -26.73
CA THR A 21 -43.43 -43.32 -25.83
C THR A 21 -43.24 -41.86 -25.40
N LYS A 22 -44.11 -40.94 -25.88
CA LYS A 22 -43.98 -39.48 -25.70
C LYS A 22 -42.59 -38.97 -26.11
N ALA A 23 -42.03 -39.51 -27.19
CA ALA A 23 -40.77 -39.04 -27.73
C ALA A 23 -41.01 -37.81 -28.62
N TRP A 24 -40.27 -36.72 -28.36
CA TRP A 24 -40.40 -35.46 -29.09
C TRP A 24 -39.04 -34.97 -29.57
N GLN A 25 -38.99 -34.57 -30.83
CA GLN A 25 -37.83 -33.89 -31.39
C GLN A 25 -38.02 -32.38 -31.20
N ARG A 26 -37.08 -31.74 -30.47
CA ARG A 26 -37.06 -30.29 -30.28
C ARG A 26 -36.27 -29.65 -31.42
N ILE A 27 -36.93 -28.78 -32.18
CA ILE A 27 -36.34 -28.04 -33.29
C ILE A 27 -36.19 -26.59 -32.85
N SER A 28 -34.96 -26.08 -32.94
CA SER A 28 -34.60 -24.67 -32.68
C SER A 28 -34.05 -24.07 -33.98
N PHE A 29 -34.41 -22.83 -34.31
CA PHE A 29 -33.84 -22.15 -35.47
C PHE A 29 -32.50 -21.51 -35.10
N TRP A 30 -31.51 -21.74 -35.95
CA TRP A 30 -30.21 -21.09 -35.91
C TRP A 30 -30.24 -19.94 -36.89
N THR A 31 -30.00 -18.72 -36.41
CA THR A 31 -29.80 -17.55 -37.28
C THR A 31 -28.31 -17.41 -37.49
N LYS A 32 -27.84 -17.39 -38.74
CA LYS A 32 -26.42 -17.09 -38.99
C LYS A 32 -26.17 -15.63 -38.65
N SER A 33 -24.99 -15.33 -38.13
CA SER A 33 -24.56 -13.94 -37.89
C SER A 33 -24.56 -13.09 -39.17
N SER A 34 -24.43 -13.73 -40.34
CA SER A 34 -24.57 -13.09 -41.65
C SER A 34 -25.98 -12.58 -41.95
N ASP A 35 -27.00 -13.14 -41.32
CA ASP A 35 -28.41 -12.89 -41.64
C ASP A 35 -29.02 -11.81 -40.71
N VAL A 36 -28.23 -11.27 -39.78
CA VAL A 36 -28.65 -10.25 -38.81
C VAL A 36 -28.05 -8.91 -39.22
N GLU A 37 -28.85 -8.09 -39.91
CA GLU A 37 -28.44 -6.78 -40.41
C GLU A 37 -28.63 -5.67 -39.36
N PHE A 38 -27.72 -4.69 -39.37
CA PHE A 38 -27.82 -3.45 -38.60
C PHE A 38 -28.14 -2.27 -39.53
N GLU A 39 -28.64 -1.15 -38.95
CA GLU A 39 -29.09 0.04 -39.70
C GLU A 39 -28.01 0.70 -40.57
N ASP A 40 -26.73 0.47 -40.28
CA ASP A 40 -25.60 0.95 -41.09
C ASP A 40 -25.26 0.04 -42.28
N GLY A 41 -26.11 -0.95 -42.57
CA GLY A 41 -25.96 -1.85 -43.72
C GLY A 41 -24.89 -2.93 -43.55
N LYS A 42 -24.45 -3.21 -42.31
CA LYS A 42 -23.54 -4.31 -41.98
C LYS A 42 -24.24 -5.38 -41.17
N ASN A 43 -23.85 -6.65 -41.37
CA ASN A 43 -24.37 -7.77 -40.58
C ASN A 43 -23.60 -8.02 -39.27
N ALA A 44 -24.16 -8.84 -38.38
CA ALA A 44 -23.59 -9.16 -37.07
C ALA A 44 -22.24 -9.87 -37.15
N GLU A 45 -22.00 -10.64 -38.20
CA GLU A 45 -20.70 -11.24 -38.46
C GLU A 45 -19.63 -10.17 -38.71
N THR A 46 -19.94 -9.17 -39.53
CA THR A 46 -19.00 -8.09 -39.84
C THR A 46 -18.79 -7.14 -38.67
N LYS A 47 -19.82 -6.92 -37.83
CA LYS A 47 -19.73 -6.01 -36.68
C LYS A 47 -19.14 -6.63 -35.42
N LEU A 48 -19.54 -7.86 -35.12
CA LEU A 48 -19.24 -8.51 -33.84
C LEU A 48 -18.41 -9.79 -34.02
N GLY A 49 -18.27 -10.32 -35.24
CA GLY A 49 -17.70 -11.66 -35.49
C GLY A 49 -16.21 -11.82 -35.16
N ALA A 50 -15.52 -10.75 -34.76
CA ALA A 50 -14.20 -10.85 -34.15
C ALA A 50 -14.23 -11.20 -32.65
N ILE A 51 -15.41 -11.15 -32.01
CA ILE A 51 -15.62 -11.39 -30.57
C ILE A 51 -16.29 -12.76 -30.39
N ASP A 52 -15.59 -13.69 -29.75
CA ASP A 52 -16.08 -15.06 -29.48
C ASP A 52 -16.93 -15.13 -28.21
N GLY A 53 -16.77 -14.16 -27.29
CA GLY A 53 -17.53 -14.11 -26.06
C GLY A 53 -17.12 -12.98 -25.12
N ILE A 54 -17.71 -12.99 -23.91
CA ILE A 54 -17.42 -12.07 -22.82
C ILE A 54 -16.93 -12.90 -21.62
N THR A 55 -15.84 -12.49 -20.97
CA THR A 55 -15.23 -13.21 -19.84
C THR A 55 -15.02 -12.33 -18.62
N ASP A 56 -15.04 -12.93 -17.43
CA ASP A 56 -14.61 -12.31 -16.17
C ASP A 56 -13.24 -12.81 -15.68
N SER A 57 -12.60 -13.70 -16.44
CA SER A 57 -11.24 -14.16 -16.19
C SER A 57 -10.23 -13.05 -16.49
N LEU A 58 -9.32 -12.79 -15.55
CA LEU A 58 -8.16 -11.91 -15.75
C LEU A 58 -6.97 -12.64 -16.39
N GLU A 59 -7.05 -13.96 -16.53
CA GLU A 59 -6.01 -14.83 -17.08
C GLU A 59 -6.28 -15.22 -18.55
N ASP A 60 -7.42 -14.83 -19.10
CA ASP A 60 -7.76 -15.11 -20.50
C ASP A 60 -6.92 -14.23 -21.43
N THR A 61 -6.13 -14.87 -22.29
CA THR A 61 -5.21 -14.19 -23.22
C THR A 61 -5.75 -14.12 -24.65
N SER A 62 -6.99 -14.54 -24.90
CA SER A 62 -7.59 -14.50 -26.24
C SER A 62 -7.86 -13.06 -26.68
N SER A 63 -7.31 -12.68 -27.85
CA SER A 63 -7.60 -11.37 -28.46
C SER A 63 -9.04 -11.24 -28.99
N ARG A 64 -9.82 -12.33 -28.94
CA ARG A 64 -11.21 -12.41 -29.40
C ARG A 64 -12.21 -12.39 -28.24
N MET A 65 -11.77 -12.21 -26.99
CA MET A 65 -12.65 -12.13 -25.83
C MET A 65 -12.81 -10.69 -25.37
N ALA A 66 -14.05 -10.27 -25.11
CA ALA A 66 -14.34 -9.00 -24.49
C ALA A 66 -14.25 -9.11 -22.96
N ALA A 67 -13.63 -8.13 -22.31
CA ALA A 67 -13.61 -8.05 -20.85
C ALA A 67 -14.99 -7.65 -20.31
N SER A 68 -15.51 -8.41 -19.34
CA SER A 68 -16.73 -8.03 -18.62
C SER A 68 -16.50 -6.85 -17.68
N ALA A 69 -17.57 -6.14 -17.33
CA ALA A 69 -17.52 -5.09 -16.31
C ALA A 69 -17.01 -5.61 -14.95
N LYS A 70 -17.22 -6.89 -14.64
CA LYS A 70 -16.70 -7.55 -13.42
C LYS A 70 -15.19 -7.75 -13.46
N ALA A 71 -14.64 -8.17 -14.60
CA ALA A 71 -13.18 -8.22 -14.78
C ALA A 71 -12.57 -6.83 -14.62
N VAL A 72 -13.14 -5.82 -15.28
CA VAL A 72 -12.67 -4.43 -15.18
C VAL A 72 -12.76 -3.90 -13.75
N SER A 73 -13.85 -4.16 -13.03
CA SER A 73 -14.00 -3.71 -11.64
C SER A 73 -13.05 -4.43 -10.69
N THR A 74 -12.80 -5.72 -10.92
CA THR A 74 -11.84 -6.52 -10.14
C THR A 74 -10.42 -6.01 -10.37
N LEU A 75 -10.03 -5.75 -11.62
CA LEU A 75 -8.76 -5.12 -11.96
C LEU A 75 -8.63 -3.74 -11.29
N ASN A 76 -9.66 -2.90 -11.40
CA ASN A 76 -9.66 -1.56 -10.79
C ASN A 76 -9.55 -1.61 -9.27
N ASN A 77 -10.24 -2.55 -8.61
CA ASN A 77 -10.14 -2.76 -7.17
C ASN A 77 -8.77 -3.29 -6.76
N ASN A 78 -8.19 -4.21 -7.54
CA ASN A 78 -6.83 -4.72 -7.30
C ASN A 78 -5.78 -3.62 -7.43
N LEU A 79 -5.98 -2.66 -8.34
CA LEU A 79 -5.12 -1.49 -8.48
C LEU A 79 -5.36 -0.44 -7.39
N GLY A 80 -6.53 -0.44 -6.74
CA GLY A 80 -6.81 0.43 -5.59
C GLY A 80 -6.69 1.92 -5.89
N GLY A 81 -7.02 2.36 -7.12
CA GLY A 81 -6.86 3.75 -7.57
C GLY A 81 -5.44 4.14 -7.99
N CYS A 82 -4.50 3.18 -7.99
CA CYS A 82 -3.16 3.38 -8.52
C CYS A 82 -3.13 3.20 -10.05
N GLN A 83 -2.21 3.90 -10.71
CA GLN A 83 -1.93 3.74 -12.14
C GLN A 83 -0.46 3.41 -12.35
N LEU A 84 -0.18 2.53 -13.32
CA LEU A 84 1.18 2.30 -13.83
C LEU A 84 1.47 3.29 -14.96
N VAL A 85 2.56 4.04 -14.83
CA VAL A 85 3.04 4.99 -15.84
C VAL A 85 4.43 4.55 -16.27
N GLN A 86 4.66 4.47 -17.58
CA GLN A 86 5.99 4.20 -18.12
C GLN A 86 6.60 5.49 -18.63
N GLU A 87 7.82 5.81 -18.19
CA GLU A 87 8.62 6.91 -18.75
C GLU A 87 9.95 6.34 -19.24
N GLY A 88 10.12 6.28 -20.56
CA GLY A 88 11.25 5.58 -21.18
C GLY A 88 11.23 4.08 -20.87
N ASN A 89 12.30 3.58 -20.23
CA ASN A 89 12.42 2.17 -19.84
C ASN A 89 11.93 1.89 -18.41
N ASP A 90 11.56 2.93 -17.65
CA ASP A 90 11.20 2.82 -16.23
C ASP A 90 9.68 2.86 -16.03
N PHE A 91 9.21 2.14 -15.00
CA PHE A 91 7.80 2.11 -14.60
C PHE A 91 7.59 2.71 -13.21
N TYR A 92 6.56 3.55 -13.09
CA TYR A 92 6.16 4.27 -11.89
C TYR A 92 4.73 3.88 -11.49
N ILE A 93 4.42 3.98 -10.20
CA ILE A 93 3.04 3.88 -9.69
C ILE A 93 2.62 5.29 -9.27
N VAL A 94 1.58 5.84 -9.90
CA VAL A 94 1.00 7.17 -9.60
C VAL A 94 -0.37 7.04 -8.97
N GLY A 95 -0.85 8.05 -8.23
CA GLY A 95 -2.14 8.01 -7.53
C GLY A 95 -2.10 7.35 -6.14
N ALA A 96 -0.98 6.75 -5.76
CA ALA A 96 -0.68 6.43 -4.38
C ALA A 96 -0.23 7.72 -3.67
N ASP A 97 -1.08 8.33 -2.85
CA ASP A 97 -0.59 9.24 -1.80
C ASP A 97 0.44 8.44 -0.97
N SER A 98 1.68 8.90 -1.05
CA SER A 98 2.86 8.04 -1.00
C SER A 98 3.30 7.76 0.44
N VAL A 99 2.67 6.79 1.10
CA VAL A 99 3.33 6.06 2.20
C VAL A 99 3.05 4.56 2.11
N ARG A 100 3.74 3.90 1.18
CA ARG A 100 4.21 2.55 1.49
C ARG A 100 5.27 2.75 2.56
N LYS A 101 5.07 2.30 3.81
CA LYS A 101 6.20 2.20 4.75
C LYS A 101 7.30 1.45 3.99
N LYS A 102 8.43 2.11 3.73
CA LYS A 102 9.51 1.53 2.92
C LYS A 102 9.83 0.16 3.52
N LEU A 103 9.58 -0.92 2.79
CA LEU A 103 10.09 -2.24 3.18
C LEU A 103 11.61 -2.09 3.29
N GLY A 104 12.14 -2.23 4.51
CA GLY A 104 13.53 -1.88 4.85
C GLY A 104 13.71 -0.75 5.87
N SER A 105 12.63 -0.13 6.38
CA SER A 105 12.73 0.77 7.55
C SER A 105 12.99 -0.08 8.81
N ALA A 106 14.26 -0.29 9.14
CA ALA A 106 14.66 -0.91 10.38
C ALA A 106 14.78 0.16 11.46
N LEU A 107 14.20 -0.13 12.63
CA LEU A 107 14.44 0.64 13.84
C LEU A 107 15.65 0.01 14.53
N TYR A 108 16.81 0.66 14.45
CA TYR A 108 18.02 0.20 15.11
C TYR A 108 18.09 0.79 16.51
N HIS A 109 18.27 -0.05 17.53
CA HIS A 109 18.62 0.41 18.86
C HIS A 109 20.11 0.76 18.91
N LEU A 110 20.44 2.04 19.10
CA LEU A 110 21.82 2.52 19.14
C LEU A 110 22.44 2.33 20.53
N GLY A 111 21.61 2.30 21.57
CA GLY A 111 22.02 2.17 22.96
C GLY A 111 21.31 3.16 23.87
N LYS A 112 21.88 3.33 25.06
CA LYS A 112 21.38 4.23 26.11
C LYS A 112 22.37 5.35 26.39
N THR A 113 21.88 6.55 26.69
CA THR A 113 22.74 7.58 27.27
C THR A 113 23.26 7.14 28.64
N LYS A 114 24.43 7.67 29.03
CA LYS A 114 24.98 7.39 30.37
C LYS A 114 24.01 7.92 31.44
N ALA A 115 23.56 7.03 32.33
CA ALA A 115 22.83 7.44 33.52
C ALA A 115 23.76 8.26 34.42
N ASN A 116 23.32 9.45 34.84
CA ASN A 116 24.06 10.25 35.82
C ASN A 116 23.40 10.06 37.18
N ILE A 117 24.08 9.32 38.06
CA ILE A 117 23.69 9.10 39.46
C ILE A 117 24.65 9.94 40.31
N GLN A 118 24.20 11.10 40.78
CA GLN A 118 25.01 12.00 41.61
C GLN A 118 24.27 12.36 42.90
N THR A 119 25.02 12.40 44.00
CA THR A 119 24.59 13.02 45.26
C THR A 119 24.77 14.52 45.12
N GLY A 120 23.67 15.28 45.07
CA GLY A 120 23.71 16.72 44.80
C GLY A 120 23.77 17.07 43.31
N LYS A 121 23.44 18.35 43.02
CA LYS A 121 23.15 18.97 41.70
C LYS A 121 23.88 18.29 40.52
N PRO A 122 23.17 17.51 39.69
CA PRO A 122 23.85 16.77 38.65
C PRO A 122 24.25 17.62 37.44
N SER A 123 25.28 17.14 36.75
CA SER A 123 25.87 17.84 35.60
C SER A 123 25.25 17.42 34.27
N ALA A 124 25.20 18.36 33.32
CA ALA A 124 24.87 18.08 31.94
C ALA A 124 25.85 17.04 31.37
N THR A 125 25.32 16.12 30.58
CA THR A 125 26.09 15.00 30.03
C THR A 125 25.88 14.92 28.52
N SER A 126 26.89 14.41 27.83
CA SER A 126 26.85 14.21 26.38
C SER A 126 27.24 12.77 26.08
N THR A 127 26.41 12.08 25.29
CA THR A 127 26.69 10.72 24.82
C THR A 127 26.69 10.73 23.29
N THR A 128 27.67 10.08 22.68
CA THR A 128 27.81 9.99 21.23
C THR A 128 27.56 8.57 20.74
N PHE A 129 26.97 8.45 19.55
CA PHE A 129 26.74 7.19 18.86
C PHE A 129 27.28 7.31 17.43
N ASN A 130 28.15 6.38 17.03
CA ASN A 130 28.71 6.35 15.69
C ASN A 130 27.88 5.39 14.81
N VAL A 131 27.26 5.93 13.76
CA VAL A 131 26.45 5.18 12.79
C VAL A 131 27.13 5.06 11.42
N SER A 132 28.41 5.41 11.29
CA SER A 132 29.16 5.35 10.03
C SER A 132 29.25 3.95 9.41
N ALA A 133 29.05 2.89 10.20
CA ALA A 133 28.96 1.51 9.70
C ALA A 133 27.66 1.20 8.95
N ILE A 134 26.64 2.07 9.04
CA ILE A 134 25.35 1.88 8.39
C ILE A 134 25.39 2.47 6.98
N SER A 135 25.03 1.68 5.99
CA SER A 135 25.00 2.13 4.58
C SER A 135 24.09 3.35 4.42
N GLY A 136 24.62 4.40 3.79
CA GLY A 136 23.89 5.64 3.53
C GLY A 136 23.80 6.60 4.73
N TYR A 137 24.64 6.42 5.76
CA TYR A 137 24.61 7.26 6.97
C TYR A 137 24.70 8.76 6.68
N GLN A 138 25.42 9.16 5.64
CA GLN A 138 25.59 10.57 5.26
C GLN A 138 24.26 11.23 4.89
N ASN A 139 23.24 10.46 4.52
CA ASN A 139 21.92 10.97 4.15
C ASN A 139 20.96 11.08 5.34
N PHE A 140 21.34 10.59 6.52
CA PHE A 140 20.50 10.75 7.71
C PHE A 140 20.44 12.22 8.13
N THR A 141 19.26 12.62 8.56
CA THR A 141 19.00 13.92 9.18
C THR A 141 18.75 13.73 10.66
N ILE A 142 18.66 14.83 11.42
CA ILE A 142 18.37 14.74 12.86
C ILE A 142 17.01 14.09 13.14
N ASP A 143 16.07 14.19 12.20
CA ASP A 143 14.74 13.60 12.29
C ASP A 143 14.79 12.08 12.24
N ASN A 144 15.83 11.46 11.67
CA ASN A 144 15.99 10.00 11.66
C ASN A 144 16.28 9.41 13.05
N PHE A 145 16.66 10.23 14.03
CA PHE A 145 17.07 9.77 15.35
C PHE A 145 15.98 10.03 16.39
N ILE A 146 15.49 8.96 17.00
CA ILE A 146 14.51 9.01 18.09
C ILE A 146 15.27 8.91 19.41
N ALA A 147 15.02 9.84 20.32
CA ALA A 147 15.50 9.76 21.70
C ALA A 147 14.26 9.69 22.59
N SER A 148 14.03 8.53 23.21
CA SER A 148 12.89 8.28 24.06
C SER A 148 13.37 8.03 25.49
N ALA A 149 12.83 8.79 26.45
CA ALA A 149 12.93 8.38 27.84
C ALA A 149 12.14 7.06 27.98
N SER A 150 12.83 5.96 28.24
CA SER A 150 12.22 4.65 28.37
C SER A 150 11.57 4.52 29.73
N GLY A 151 10.25 4.67 29.74
CA GLY A 151 9.41 4.27 30.86
C GLY A 151 9.53 5.18 32.09
N TYR A 152 8.36 5.51 32.61
CA TYR A 152 8.15 6.31 33.82
C TYR A 152 8.41 7.80 33.61
N GLY A 153 7.35 8.52 33.21
CA GLY A 153 7.17 9.88 33.74
C GLY A 153 7.19 9.75 35.26
N LEU A 154 8.30 10.11 35.88
CA LEU A 154 8.41 10.02 37.32
C LEU A 154 7.62 11.17 37.94
N CYS A 155 6.50 10.83 38.57
CA CYS A 155 5.81 11.73 39.46
C CYS A 155 6.58 11.77 40.80
N VAL A 156 7.26 12.89 41.08
CA VAL A 156 7.68 13.21 42.44
C VAL A 156 6.73 14.30 42.91
N ALA A 157 5.94 14.00 43.95
CA ALA A 157 4.95 14.93 44.52
C ALA A 157 3.90 15.49 43.52
N GLY A 158 3.52 14.73 42.49
CA GLY A 158 2.42 15.10 41.58
C GLY A 158 2.81 15.99 40.39
N ALA A 159 4.09 16.35 40.23
CA ALA A 159 4.58 17.02 39.02
C ALA A 159 5.20 15.99 38.06
N GLY A 160 4.64 15.89 36.84
CA GLY A 160 5.24 15.10 35.75
C GLY A 160 6.35 15.90 35.06
N TYR A 161 7.55 15.33 34.97
CA TYR A 161 8.67 15.94 34.26
C TYR A 161 8.87 15.26 32.90
N TYR A 162 8.70 16.01 31.81
CA TYR A 162 8.98 15.54 30.46
C TYR A 162 10.46 15.78 30.13
N ALA A 163 11.18 14.71 29.81
CA ALA A 163 12.60 14.80 29.44
C ALA A 163 12.73 15.23 27.96
N SER A 164 13.11 16.48 27.72
CA SER A 164 13.52 16.98 26.41
C SER A 164 15.05 17.01 26.33
N VAL A 165 15.62 16.28 25.37
CA VAL A 165 17.06 16.31 25.06
C VAL A 165 17.32 17.09 23.79
N SER A 166 18.52 17.66 23.68
CA SER A 166 18.99 18.17 22.40
C SER A 166 19.82 17.11 21.69
N LYS A 167 19.67 17.08 20.36
CA LYS A 167 20.36 16.15 19.48
C LYS A 167 21.11 16.94 18.43
N SER A 168 22.29 16.48 18.04
CA SER A 168 23.00 16.97 16.86
C SER A 168 23.59 15.80 16.09
N TYR A 169 23.62 15.90 14.76
CA TYR A 169 24.17 14.87 13.88
C TYR A 169 25.16 15.47 12.90
N ASN A 170 26.35 14.85 12.79
CA ASN A 170 27.35 15.21 11.80
C ASN A 170 27.33 14.16 10.67
N ALA A 171 26.76 14.52 9.53
CA ALA A 171 26.64 13.65 8.36
C ALA A 171 28.00 13.25 7.75
N SER A 172 29.03 14.09 7.88
CA SER A 172 30.37 13.78 7.35
C SER A 172 31.05 12.67 8.15
N THR A 173 30.88 12.66 9.48
CA THR A 173 31.51 11.68 10.37
C THR A 173 30.59 10.53 10.80
N GLY A 174 29.28 10.67 10.61
CA GLY A 174 28.29 9.70 11.06
C GLY A 174 28.09 9.68 12.57
N VAL A 175 28.41 10.77 13.27
CA VAL A 175 28.31 10.83 14.75
C VAL A 175 27.06 11.59 15.16
N LEU A 176 26.16 10.89 15.86
CA LEU A 176 25.05 11.46 16.62
C LEU A 176 25.53 11.83 18.02
N THR A 177 25.15 13.02 18.50
CA THR A 177 25.39 13.46 19.88
C THR A 177 24.06 13.76 20.55
N ILE A 178 23.84 13.18 21.74
CA ILE A 178 22.70 13.44 22.60
C ILE A 178 23.19 14.19 23.83
N ASN A 179 22.66 15.40 24.04
CA ASN A 179 22.96 16.19 25.23
C ASN A 179 21.77 16.17 26.19
N THR A 180 22.04 15.70 27.40
CA THR A 180 21.12 15.64 28.52
C THR A 180 21.40 16.81 29.46
N PRO A 181 20.45 17.75 29.67
CA PRO A 181 20.74 18.96 30.44
C PRO A 181 20.82 18.71 31.95
N ALA A 182 21.43 19.66 32.66
CA ALA A 182 21.69 19.62 34.10
C ALA A 182 20.46 19.91 34.99
N THR A 183 19.22 19.80 34.49
CA THR A 183 17.99 20.20 35.22
C THR A 183 16.95 19.07 35.30
N TYR A 184 17.29 17.86 34.86
CA TYR A 184 16.34 16.76 34.60
C TYR A 184 16.48 15.65 35.62
N PHE A 185 15.88 15.81 36.81
CA PHE A 185 16.14 14.83 37.85
C PHE A 185 14.98 14.50 38.78
N ALA A 186 14.96 13.23 39.12
CA ALA A 186 14.20 12.64 40.20
C ALA A 186 14.96 12.76 41.53
N GLN A 187 14.29 13.18 42.60
CA GLN A 187 14.83 12.98 43.96
C GLN A 187 14.33 11.63 44.51
N ILE A 188 15.18 10.61 44.50
CA ILE A 188 14.89 9.31 45.13
C ILE A 188 15.83 9.16 46.32
N ASN A 189 15.27 9.08 47.53
CA ASN A 189 16.04 8.92 48.78
C ASN A 189 17.16 9.97 48.95
N GLY A 190 16.91 11.22 48.54
CA GLY A 190 17.89 12.32 48.62
C GLY A 190 18.90 12.39 47.47
N TYR A 191 18.89 11.43 46.54
CA TYR A 191 19.73 11.43 45.34
C TYR A 191 18.98 11.97 44.14
N THR A 192 19.70 12.72 43.31
CA THR A 192 19.16 13.38 42.12
C THR A 192 19.61 12.59 40.90
N MET A 193 18.71 11.82 40.27
CA MET A 193 19.10 10.86 39.21
C MET A 193 18.54 11.21 37.83
N LEU A 194 19.40 11.09 36.81
CA LEU A 194 19.05 11.07 35.39
C LEU A 194 18.95 9.62 34.92
N LEU A 195 17.75 9.18 34.56
CA LEU A 195 17.53 7.86 33.94
C LEU A 195 18.06 7.89 32.50
N GLY A 196 18.77 6.83 32.08
CA GLY A 196 19.31 6.72 30.73
C GLY A 196 18.22 6.81 29.67
N ILE A 197 18.51 7.48 28.56
CA ILE A 197 17.59 7.70 27.45
C ILE A 197 17.90 6.68 26.37
N ASP A 198 16.91 5.92 25.94
CA ASP A 198 17.05 4.99 24.83
C ASP A 198 17.07 5.78 23.51
N VAL A 199 18.03 5.42 22.66
CA VAL A 199 18.26 6.08 21.39
C VAL A 199 18.08 5.07 20.26
N TYR A 200 17.31 5.47 19.25
CA TYR A 200 17.01 4.66 18.08
C TYR A 200 17.27 5.43 16.80
N LEU A 201 17.62 4.71 15.73
CA LEU A 201 17.72 5.21 14.36
C LEU A 201 16.61 4.58 13.54
N CYS A 202 15.83 5.41 12.87
CA CYS A 202 14.90 5.01 11.83
C CYS A 202 15.54 5.29 10.47
N THR A 203 15.84 4.22 9.72
CA THR A 203 16.39 4.34 8.34
C THR A 203 15.32 4.61 7.29
N GLY A 204 14.04 4.67 7.68
CA GLY A 204 12.94 5.15 6.85
C GLY A 204 12.46 6.55 7.27
N ASP A 205 11.57 7.12 6.47
CA ASP A 205 10.95 8.41 6.79
C ASP A 205 10.09 8.29 8.05
N ILE A 206 10.41 9.10 9.06
CA ILE A 206 9.58 9.20 10.27
C ILE A 206 8.36 10.04 9.91
N LEU A 207 7.16 9.48 10.10
CA LEU A 207 5.91 10.24 10.03
C LEU A 207 6.04 11.48 10.92
N LYS A 208 6.09 12.66 10.30
CA LYS A 208 5.78 13.91 10.99
C LYS A 208 4.27 13.89 11.23
N LEU A 209 3.88 13.43 12.42
CA LEU A 209 2.52 13.57 12.94
C LEU A 209 2.22 15.05 13.22
#